data_AF-A0AAW2WYH3-F1
#
_entry.id   AF-A0AAW2WYH3-F1
#
_cell.length_a   1.000
_cell.length_b   1.000
_cell.length_c   1.000
_cell.angle_alpha   90.00
_cell.angle_beta   90.00
_cell.angle_gamma   90.00
#
_symmetry.space_group_name_H-M   'P 1'
#
loop_
_entity.id
_entity.type
_entity.pdbx_description
1 polymer ?
#
loop_
_entity_poly.entity_id
_entity_poly.type
_entity_poly.pdbx_seq_one_letter_code
_entity_poly.pdbx_strand_id
1 'polypeptide(L)'
;MHLCCTDTTDGIKCQVFVTTFAQDGQQWFNQLPSTVIGSFQEFCSLFLHQFASSRKHRKTELSLFSIRQKEGEPLKEYLKRFNIAVLEVPSAT
;
A
#
# COMPACT_ATOMS: atom_id res chain seq x y z
N MET A 1 19.33 -10.32 -10.38
CA MET A 1 17.95 -10.80 -10.47
C MET A 1 17.60 -10.93 -11.94
N HIS A 2 17.34 -12.13 -12.44
CA HIS A 2 16.97 -12.34 -13.84
C HIS A 2 15.46 -12.55 -13.87
N LEU A 3 14.72 -11.57 -14.38
CA LEU A 3 13.31 -11.77 -14.68
C LEU A 3 13.24 -12.69 -15.90
N CYS A 4 12.96 -13.97 -15.69
CA CYS A 4 12.51 -14.85 -16.77
C CYS A 4 11.05 -14.54 -17.10
N CYS A 5 10.74 -13.31 -17.49
CA CYS A 5 9.47 -13.04 -18.14
C CYS A 5 9.56 -13.67 -19.52
N THR A 6 8.64 -14.60 -19.80
CA THR A 6 8.61 -15.35 -21.07
C THR A 6 8.32 -14.43 -22.26
N ASP A 7 7.76 -13.24 -22.01
CA ASP A 7 7.56 -12.14 -22.94
C ASP A 7 8.40 -10.92 -22.54
N THR A 8 9.14 -10.35 -23.50
CA THR A 8 10.00 -9.16 -23.31
C THR A 8 9.22 -7.95 -22.78
N THR A 9 7.96 -7.81 -23.16
CA THR A 9 7.09 -6.70 -22.75
C THR A 9 6.73 -6.80 -21.27
N ASP A 10 6.42 -8.00 -20.79
CA ASP A 10 6.07 -8.22 -19.39
C ASP A 10 7.29 -8.09 -18.47
N GLY A 11 8.48 -8.46 -18.96
CA GLY A 11 9.74 -8.17 -18.27
C GLY A 11 9.97 -6.69 -18.04
N ILE A 12 9.74 -5.86 -19.08
CA ILE A 12 9.87 -4.40 -18.97
C ILE A 12 8.84 -3.83 -18.00
N LYS A 13 7.57 -4.27 -18.06
CA LYS A 13 6.52 -3.80 -17.13
C LYS A 13 6.88 -4.09 -15.67
N CYS A 14 7.36 -5.29 -15.38
CA CYS A 14 7.81 -5.65 -14.03
C CYS A 14 8.96 -4.76 -13.55
N GLN A 15 9.99 -4.53 -14.38
CA GLN A 15 11.12 -3.67 -14.02
C GLN A 15 10.68 -2.23 -13.74
N VAL A 16 9.87 -1.65 -14.62
CA VAL A 16 9.36 -0.28 -14.44
C VAL A 16 8.51 -0.19 -13.18
N PHE A 17 7.64 -1.17 -12.92
CA PHE A 17 6.81 -1.16 -11.71
C PHE A 17 7.64 -1.23 -10.43
N VAL A 18 8.72 -2.01 -10.40
CA VAL A 18 9.63 -2.09 -9.25
C VAL A 18 10.29 -0.74 -8.93
N THR A 19 10.53 0.12 -9.94
CA THR A 19 11.07 1.47 -9.68
C THR A 19 10.11 2.37 -8.90
N THR A 20 8.80 2.04 -8.90
CA THR A 20 7.79 2.78 -8.13
C THR A 20 7.77 2.40 -6.65
N PHE A 21 8.47 1.32 -6.27
CA PHE A 21 8.51 0.87 -4.88
C PHE A 21 9.45 1.73 -4.02
N ALA A 22 9.01 2.02 -2.80
CA ALA A 22 9.89 2.47 -1.73
C ALA A 22 10.90 1.35 -1.37
N GLN A 23 11.94 1.68 -0.59
CA GLN A 23 13.06 0.76 -0.29
C GLN A 23 12.60 -0.65 0.13
N ASP A 24 11.60 -0.76 0.99
CA ASP A 24 11.09 -2.04 1.49
C ASP A 24 10.48 -2.91 0.36
N GLY A 25 9.81 -2.29 -0.61
CA GLY A 25 9.26 -2.99 -1.77
C GLY A 25 10.34 -3.45 -2.75
N GLN A 26 11.42 -2.68 -2.90
CA GLN A 26 12.59 -3.08 -3.69
C GLN A 26 13.34 -4.25 -3.04
N GLN A 27 13.48 -4.25 -1.71
CA GLN A 27 14.10 -5.35 -0.97
C GLN A 27 13.28 -6.65 -1.08
N TRP A 28 11.96 -6.56 -0.97
CA TRP A 28 11.07 -7.71 -1.21
C TRP A 28 11.26 -8.28 -2.62
N PHE A 29 11.28 -7.42 -3.64
CA PHE A 29 11.51 -7.86 -5.02
C PHE A 29 12.84 -8.63 -5.17
N ASN A 30 13.90 -8.18 -4.49
CA ASN A 30 15.21 -8.85 -4.46
C ASN A 30 15.22 -10.20 -3.71
N GLN A 31 14.23 -10.45 -2.86
CA GLN A 31 14.09 -11.70 -2.10
C GLN A 31 13.17 -12.71 -2.79
N LEU A 32 12.49 -12.32 -3.86
CA LEU A 32 11.67 -13.27 -4.62
C LEU A 32 12.58 -14.40 -5.15
N PRO A 33 12.22 -15.67 -4.91
CA PRO A 33 12.96 -16.78 -5.48
C PRO A 33 12.98 -16.62 -7.00
N SER A 34 13.98 -17.20 -7.67
CA SER A 34 14.10 -17.24 -9.13
C SER A 34 13.02 -18.11 -9.80
N THR A 35 11.84 -18.20 -9.19
CA THR A 35 10.62 -18.69 -9.81
C THR A 35 10.27 -17.75 -10.95
N VAL A 36 10.13 -18.33 -12.13
CA VAL A 36 9.78 -17.70 -13.39
C VAL A 36 8.46 -16.96 -13.20
N ILE A 37 8.50 -15.66 -12.97
CA ILE A 37 7.33 -14.79 -13.08
C ILE A 37 7.00 -14.75 -14.58
N GLY A 38 6.01 -15.54 -14.99
CA GLY A 38 5.69 -15.76 -16.39
C GLY A 38 4.94 -14.58 -17.01
N SER A 39 4.36 -13.68 -16.21
CA SER A 39 3.65 -12.50 -16.70
C SER A 39 3.62 -11.35 -15.68
N PHE A 40 3.34 -10.14 -16.17
CA PHE A 40 3.11 -8.97 -15.31
C PHE A 40 1.89 -9.16 -14.38
N GLN A 41 0.89 -9.92 -14.82
CA GLN A 41 -0.29 -10.22 -14.01
C GLN A 41 0.05 -11.09 -12.80
N GLU A 42 0.89 -12.11 -12.99
CA GLU A 42 1.38 -12.96 -11.90
C GLU A 42 2.20 -12.15 -10.89
N PHE A 43 3.05 -11.25 -11.39
CA PHE A 43 3.80 -10.31 -10.55
C PHE A 43 2.88 -9.40 -9.72
N CYS A 44 1.84 -8.82 -10.33
CA CYS A 44 0.88 -7.99 -9.62
C CYS A 44 0.13 -8.79 -8.54
N SER A 45 -0.21 -10.04 -8.82
CA SER A 45 -0.85 -10.94 -7.85
C SER A 45 0.05 -11.20 -6.64
N LEU A 46 1.33 -11.50 -6.87
CA LEU A 46 2.33 -11.69 -5.80
C LEU A 46 2.53 -10.42 -4.96
N PHE A 47 2.64 -9.27 -5.63
CA PHE A 47 2.73 -7.98 -4.94
C PHE A 47 1.50 -7.71 -4.08
N LEU A 48 0.31 -7.91 -4.63
CA LEU A 48 -0.93 -7.75 -3.89
C LEU A 48 -1.04 -8.74 -2.74
N HIS A 49 -0.61 -9.99 -2.90
CA HIS A 49 -0.60 -10.96 -1.80
C HIS A 49 0.33 -10.52 -0.66
N GLN A 50 1.55 -10.07 -0.99
CA GLN A 50 2.53 -9.61 0.00
C GLN A 50 2.10 -8.34 0.73
N PHE A 51 1.54 -7.38 -0.01
CA PHE A 51 1.25 -6.02 0.48
C PHE A 51 -0.25 -5.74 0.64
N ALA A 52 -1.14 -6.72 0.47
CA ALA A 52 -2.58 -6.54 0.72
C ALA A 52 -2.84 -6.12 2.17
N SER A 53 -2.07 -6.65 3.12
CA SER A 53 -2.16 -6.30 4.54
C SER A 53 -1.48 -4.96 4.88
N SER A 54 -0.60 -4.45 4.01
CA SER A 54 -0.05 -3.09 4.15
C SER A 54 -0.98 -2.02 3.57
N ARG A 55 -2.11 -2.41 2.95
CA ARG A 55 -3.22 -1.48 2.75
C ARG A 55 -3.60 -0.99 4.14
N LYS A 56 -3.35 0.29 4.42
CA LYS A 56 -3.76 0.94 5.67
C LYS A 56 -5.14 0.41 6.02
N HIS A 57 -5.25 -0.28 7.16
CA HIS A 57 -6.50 -0.88 7.62
C HIS A 57 -7.61 0.16 7.43
N ARG A 58 -8.65 -0.21 6.68
CA ARG A 58 -9.74 0.71 6.34
C ARG A 58 -10.25 1.33 7.64
N LYS A 59 -10.10 2.63 7.80
CA LYS A 59 -10.61 3.32 8.98
C LYS A 59 -12.13 3.18 8.98
N THR A 60 -12.66 2.80 10.12
CA THR A 60 -14.11 2.63 10.34
C THR A 60 -14.65 3.83 11.09
N GLU A 61 -15.97 4.01 11.09
CA GLU A 61 -16.61 5.03 11.93
C GLU A 61 -16.24 4.87 13.42
N LEU A 62 -16.06 3.63 13.87
CA LEU A 62 -15.57 3.31 15.22
C LEU A 62 -14.20 3.95 15.53
N SER A 63 -13.34 4.08 14.52
CA SER A 63 -12.02 4.70 14.70
C SER A 63 -12.10 6.21 15.01
N LEU A 64 -13.19 6.89 14.61
CA LEU A 64 -13.38 8.32 14.90
C LEU A 64 -13.60 8.57 16.40
N PHE A 65 -14.25 7.65 17.13
CA PHE A 65 -14.47 7.78 18.57
C PHE A 65 -13.17 7.76 19.40
N SER A 66 -12.09 7.24 18.82
CA SER A 66 -10.76 7.27 19.45
C SER A 66 -10.10 8.65 19.38
N ILE A 67 -10.59 9.54 18.51
CA ILE A 67 -10.03 10.88 18.30
C ILE A 67 -10.67 11.83 19.31
N ARG A 68 -10.00 12.01 20.45
CA ARG A 68 -10.39 12.98 21.47
C ARG A 68 -9.50 14.23 21.40
N GLN A 69 -10.03 15.35 21.87
CA GLN A 69 -9.23 16.54 22.14
C GLN A 69 -8.29 16.24 23.31
N LYS A 70 -7.00 16.50 23.13
CA LYS A 70 -6.01 16.30 24.19
C LYS A 70 -6.05 17.47 25.16
N GLU A 71 -5.62 17.24 26.40
CA GLU A 71 -5.47 18.33 27.37
C GLU A 71 -4.46 19.37 26.86
N GLY A 72 -4.83 20.65 26.90
CA GLY A 72 -4.03 21.75 26.37
C GLY A 72 -3.98 21.87 24.83
N GLU A 73 -4.65 20.99 24.08
CA GLU A 73 -4.73 21.11 22.62
C GLU A 73 -5.73 22.20 22.21
N PRO A 74 -5.32 23.18 21.38
CA PRO A 74 -6.26 24.15 20.82
C PRO A 74 -7.34 23.46 19.99
N LEU A 75 -8.58 23.91 20.14
CA LEU A 75 -9.74 23.33 19.43
C LEU A 75 -9.53 23.25 17.91
N LYS A 76 -8.86 24.24 17.33
CA LYS A 76 -8.53 24.28 15.89
C LYS A 76 -7.69 23.09 15.45
N GLU A 77 -6.69 22.69 16.25
CA GLU A 77 -5.82 21.56 15.92
C GLU A 77 -6.54 20.22 16.12
N TYR A 78 -7.39 20.12 17.13
CA TYR A 78 -8.28 18.97 17.28
C TYR A 78 -9.20 18.79 16.06
N LEU A 79 -9.91 19.84 15.65
CA LEU A 79 -10.83 19.80 14.51
C LEU A 79 -10.09 19.47 13.21
N LYS A 80 -8.87 19.98 13.03
CA LYS A 80 -8.02 19.63 11.89
C LYS A 80 -7.73 18.12 11.82
N ARG A 81 -7.34 17.49 12.94
CA ARG A 81 -7.10 16.03 12.98
C ARG A 81 -8.37 15.23 12.80
N PHE A 82 -9.47 15.66 13.43
CA PHE A 82 -10.76 15.00 13.33
C PHE A 82 -11.28 15.02 11.88
N ASN A 83 -11.24 16.17 11.22
CA ASN A 83 -11.69 16.30 9.83
C ASN A 83 -10.86 15.45 8.85
N ILE A 84 -9.53 15.40 9.03
CA ILE A 84 -8.68 14.51 8.23
C ILE A 84 -9.11 13.05 8.39
N ALA A 85 -9.38 12.61 9.62
CA ALA A 85 -9.80 11.24 9.87
C ALA A 85 -11.20 10.92 9.30
N VAL A 86 -12.13 11.88 9.32
CA VAL A 86 -13.46 11.73 8.68
C VAL A 86 -13.30 11.47 7.18
N LEU A 87 -12.40 12.17 6.49
CA LEU A 87 -12.15 11.98 5.06
C LEU A 87 -11.52 10.62 4.73
N GLU A 88 -10.91 9.95 5.70
CA GLU A 88 -10.30 8.63 5.54
C GLU A 88 -11.27 7.47 5.82
N VAL A 89 -12.46 7.74 6.38
CA VAL A 89 -13.51 6.75 6.60
C VAL A 89 -14.43 6.71 5.37
N PRO A 90 -14.61 5.55 4.71
CA PRO A 90 -15.56 5.42 3.60
C PRO A 90 -16.99 5.68 4.09
N SER A 91 -17.78 6.43 3.32
CA SER A 91 -19.20 6.62 3.61
C SER A 91 -19.93 5.27 3.59
N ALA A 92 -20.75 5.01 4.61
CA ALA A 92 -21.69 3.90 4.58
C ALA A 92 -22.82 4.25 3.60
N THR A 93 -22.81 3.63 2.42
CA THR A 93 -23.94 3.56 1.48
C THR A 93 -24.71 2.27 1.68
#